data_AF-W1XUZ6-F1
#
_entry.id   AF-W1XUZ6-F1
#
_cell.length_a   1.000
_cell.length_b   1.000
_cell.length_c   1.000
_cell.angle_alpha   90.00
_cell.angle_beta   90.00
_cell.angle_gamma   90.00
#
_symmetry.space_group_name_H-M   'P 1'
#
loop_
_entity.id
_entity.type
_entity.pdbx_description
1 polymer ?
#
loop_
_entity_poly.entity_id
_entity_poly.type
_entity_poly.pdbx_seq_one_letter_code
_entity_poly.pdbx_strand_id
1 'polypeptide(L)' 'TERQGWPELKAVQSKNVFSTHHGLPREVYDVAVFEYLAKTFYPEEFKDVDPEGTLKEFYDKFLPFSYGGVWFMHLN' A
#
# COMPACT_ATOMS: atom_id res chain seq x y z
N THR A 1 -6.63 5.11 16.79
CA THR A 1 -6.38 6.50 16.33
C THR A 1 -6.19 7.40 17.53
N GLU A 2 -5.29 7.01 18.43
CA GLU A 2 -5.26 7.49 19.83
C GLU A 2 -4.37 8.73 20.05
N ARG A 3 -3.67 9.18 19.01
CA ARG A 3 -2.81 10.35 19.11
C ARG A 3 -3.69 11.59 19.26
N GLN A 4 -3.37 12.45 20.22
CA GLN A 4 -4.10 13.71 20.44
C GLN A 4 -4.19 14.50 19.13
N GLY A 5 -5.39 14.99 18.78
CA GLY A 5 -5.64 15.72 17.54
C GLY A 5 -5.94 14.84 16.33
N TRP A 6 -5.74 13.51 16.39
CA TRP A 6 -6.00 12.62 15.26
C TRP A 6 -7.48 12.37 15.01
N PRO A 7 -8.34 12.12 16.03
CA PRO A 7 -9.77 11.96 15.81
C PRO A 7 -10.43 13.16 15.10
N GLU A 8 -9.82 14.35 15.19
CA GLU A 8 -10.27 15.59 14.57
C GLU A 8 -9.80 15.76 13.10
N LEU A 9 -8.85 14.95 12.64
CA LEU A 9 -8.34 15.04 11.26
C LEU A 9 -9.39 14.52 10.27
N LYS A 10 -9.63 15.30 9.20
CA LYS A 10 -10.51 14.92 8.10
C LYS A 10 -10.19 13.52 7.55
N ALA A 11 -8.91 13.20 7.35
CA ALA A 11 -8.47 11.91 6.83
C ALA A 11 -8.88 10.75 7.75
N VAL A 12 -8.83 10.94 9.08
CA VAL A 12 -9.24 9.91 10.05
C VAL A 12 -10.76 9.75 10.04
N GLN A 13 -11.50 10.86 10.04
CA GLN A 13 -12.97 10.86 10.03
C GLN A 13 -13.54 10.28 8.73
N SER A 14 -12.91 10.56 7.60
CA SER A 14 -13.31 10.07 6.28
C SER A 14 -12.70 8.73 5.91
N LYS A 15 -12.10 8.00 6.87
CA LYS A 15 -11.47 6.69 6.65
C LYS A 15 -10.44 6.68 5.52
N ASN A 16 -9.68 7.76 5.35
CA ASN A 16 -8.59 7.86 4.38
C ASN A 16 -7.23 7.78 5.09
N VAL A 17 -7.03 6.71 5.86
CA VAL A 17 -5.77 6.43 6.56
C VAL A 17 -5.19 5.14 6.03
N PHE A 18 -4.00 5.23 5.47
CA PHE A 18 -3.32 4.16 4.76
C PHE A 18 -1.94 3.90 5.37
N SER A 19 -1.40 2.72 5.13
CA SER A 19 -0.06 2.32 5.55
C SER A 19 0.59 1.46 4.47
N THR A 20 1.87 1.69 4.23
CA THR A 20 2.71 0.87 3.37
C THR A 20 4.00 0.53 4.12
N HIS A 21 4.54 -0.67 3.88
CA HIS A 21 5.75 -1.12 4.55
C HIS A 21 6.95 -0.23 4.17
N HIS A 22 7.61 0.35 5.18
CA HIS A 22 8.67 1.35 4.98
C HIS A 22 9.91 0.81 4.23
N GLY A 23 10.12 -0.50 4.24
CA GLY A 23 11.23 -1.15 3.55
C GLY A 23 11.01 -1.40 2.04
N LEU A 24 9.82 -1.09 1.49
CA LEU A 24 9.54 -1.31 0.07
C LEU A 24 10.20 -0.32 -0.90
N PRO A 25 10.21 1.01 -0.63
CA PRO A 25 10.90 1.97 -1.49
C PRO A 25 12.40 1.69 -1.57
N ARG A 26 13.09 2.30 -2.56
CA ARG A 26 14.54 2.22 -2.79
C ARG A 26 15.06 0.80 -3.06
N GLU A 27 14.20 -0.04 -3.62
CA GLU A 27 14.47 -1.44 -3.96
C GLU A 27 13.91 -1.78 -5.34
N VAL A 28 14.40 -2.87 -5.93
CA VAL A 28 14.02 -3.31 -7.29
C VAL A 28 12.53 -3.63 -7.47
N TYR A 29 11.82 -3.90 -6.37
CA TYR A 29 10.39 -4.21 -6.35
C TYR A 29 9.52 -3.01 -5.96
N ASP A 30 10.08 -1.78 -5.91
CA ASP A 30 9.36 -0.61 -5.42
C ASP A 30 8.26 -0.08 -6.35
N VAL A 31 8.12 -0.64 -7.57
CA VAL A 31 6.99 -0.36 -8.48
C VAL A 31 5.64 -0.61 -7.80
N ALA A 32 5.54 -1.61 -6.92
CA ALA A 32 4.34 -1.86 -6.14
C ALA A 32 3.98 -0.67 -5.22
N VAL A 33 4.97 0.10 -4.75
CA VAL A 33 4.72 1.32 -3.96
C VAL A 33 4.17 2.44 -4.84
N PHE A 34 4.69 2.61 -6.05
CA PHE A 34 4.16 3.59 -7.00
C PHE A 34 2.69 3.29 -7.34
N GLU A 35 2.38 2.03 -7.63
CA GLU A 35 1.02 1.57 -7.87
C GLU A 35 0.12 1.79 -6.65
N TYR A 36 0.59 1.44 -5.45
CA TYR A 36 -0.17 1.64 -4.23
C TYR A 36 -0.50 3.10 -3.96
N LEU A 37 0.48 4.00 -4.10
CA LEU A 37 0.27 5.43 -3.94
C LEU A 37 -0.69 5.97 -5.01
N ALA A 38 -0.49 5.63 -6.28
CA ALA A 38 -1.35 6.06 -7.37
C ALA A 38 -2.81 5.64 -7.16
N LYS A 39 -3.05 4.35 -6.84
CA LYS A 39 -4.39 3.82 -6.54
C LYS A 39 -4.99 4.44 -5.28
N THR A 40 -4.19 4.72 -4.26
CA THR A 40 -4.65 5.37 -3.03
C THR A 40 -5.14 6.80 -3.32
N PHE A 41 -4.43 7.54 -4.17
CA PHE A 41 -4.77 8.93 -4.49
C PHE A 41 -5.89 9.05 -5.52
N TYR A 42 -5.98 8.11 -6.47
CA TYR A 42 -6.87 8.14 -7.63
C TYR A 42 -7.53 6.77 -7.85
N PRO A 43 -8.40 6.32 -6.94
CA PRO A 43 -8.90 4.94 -6.92
C PRO A 43 -9.73 4.57 -8.15
N GLU A 44 -10.43 5.52 -8.78
CA GLU A 44 -11.26 5.28 -9.96
C GLU A 44 -10.41 5.15 -11.23
N GLU A 45 -9.38 5.99 -11.35
CA GLU A 45 -8.44 6.00 -12.48
C GLU A 45 -7.57 4.74 -12.50
N PHE A 46 -7.24 4.19 -11.32
CA PHE A 46 -6.39 3.00 -11.16
C PHE A 46 -7.17 1.80 -10.60
N LYS A 47 -8.46 1.69 -10.91
CA LYS A 47 -9.30 0.60 -10.41
C LYS A 47 -8.80 -0.79 -10.82
N ASP A 48 -8.11 -0.88 -11.97
CA ASP A 48 -7.54 -2.08 -12.57
C ASP A 48 -6.12 -2.42 -12.09
N VAL A 49 -5.46 -1.53 -11.35
CA VAL A 49 -4.14 -1.78 -10.77
C VAL A 49 -4.25 -2.53 -9.45
N ASP A 50 -3.42 -3.56 -9.25
CA ASP A 50 -3.32 -4.35 -8.02
C ASP A 50 -1.88 -4.34 -7.47
N PRO A 51 -1.55 -3.42 -6.54
CA PRO A 51 -0.21 -3.30 -5.97
C PRO A 51 0.24 -4.53 -5.18
N GLU A 52 -0.68 -5.23 -4.51
CA GLU A 52 -0.36 -6.45 -3.78
C GLU A 52 -0.06 -7.60 -4.74
N GLY A 53 -0.86 -7.70 -5.81
CA GLY A 53 -0.62 -8.60 -6.94
C GLY A 53 0.75 -8.39 -7.57
N THR A 54 1.15 -7.14 -7.84
CA THR A 54 2.46 -6.82 -8.40
C THR A 54 3.62 -7.26 -7.50
N LEU A 55 3.55 -6.98 -6.18
CA LEU A 55 4.59 -7.42 -5.25
C LEU A 55 4.66 -8.95 -5.17
N LYS A 56 3.51 -9.62 -5.11
CA LYS A 56 3.42 -11.08 -5.12
C LYS A 56 4.02 -11.67 -6.40
N GLU A 57 3.71 -11.10 -7.56
CA GLU A 57 4.22 -11.53 -8.85
C GLU A 57 5.74 -11.39 -8.93
N PHE A 58 6.31 -10.30 -8.40
CA PHE A 58 7.75 -10.12 -8.35
C PHE A 58 8.44 -11.23 -7.54
N TYR A 59 7.88 -11.58 -6.38
CA TYR A 59 8.36 -12.71 -5.57
C TYR A 59 8.30 -14.02 -6.35
N ASP A 60 7.13 -14.33 -6.92
CA ASP A 60 6.88 -15.60 -7.61
C ASP A 60 7.76 -15.78 -8.86
N LYS A 61 8.11 -14.68 -9.56
CA LYS A 61 8.94 -14.73 -10.77
C LYS A 61 10.44 -14.72 -10.53
N PHE A 62 10.91 -13.96 -9.53
CA PHE A 62 12.33 -13.61 -9.44
C PHE A 62 13.00 -14.03 -8.14
N LEU A 63 12.25 -14.28 -7.06
CA LEU A 63 12.83 -14.61 -5.77
C LEU A 63 12.70 -16.11 -5.45
N PRO A 64 13.69 -16.72 -4.78
CA PRO A 64 13.61 -18.12 -4.35
C PRO A 64 12.78 -18.30 -3.06
N PHE A 65 12.04 -17.28 -2.65
CA PHE A 65 11.27 -17.24 -1.42
C PHE A 65 9.79 -17.06 -1.73
N SER A 66 8.92 -17.78 -1.01
CA SER A 66 7.48 -17.59 -1.13
C SER A 66 7.04 -16.23 -0.59
N TYR A 67 6.17 -15.54 -1.32
CA TYR A 67 5.50 -14.34 -0.83
C TYR A 67 4.65 -14.63 0.43
N GLY A 68 4.64 -13.70 1.38
CA GLY A 68 3.81 -13.74 2.57
C GLY A 68 3.88 -12.43 3.38
N GLY A 69 3.02 -12.29 4.38
CA GLY A 69 2.94 -11.09 5.22
C GLY A 69 1.89 -10.06 4.74
N VAL A 70 1.94 -8.86 5.32
CA VAL A 70 1.06 -7.73 4.97
C VAL A 70 1.95 -6.53 4.68
N TRP A 71 1.83 -5.99 3.47
CA TRP A 71 2.73 -4.95 2.96
C TRP A 71 2.03 -3.61 2.75
N PHE A 72 0.72 -3.64 2.53
CA PHE A 72 -0.16 -2.50 2.34
C PHE A 72 -1.40 -2.65 3.23
N MET A 73 -1.95 -1.53 3.71
CA MET A 73 -3.13 -1.55 4.59
C MET A 73 -3.96 -0.28 4.44
N HIS A 74 -5.28 -0.44 4.43
CA HIS A 74 -6.25 0.64 4.60
C HIS A 74 -6.93 0.47 5.97
N LEU A 75 -6.92 1.52 6.80
CA LEU A 75 -7.50 1.50 8.14
C LEU A 75 -9.02 1.69 8.07
N ASN A 76 -9.77 0.69 8.53
CA ASN A 76 -11.23 0.66 8.58
C ASN A 76 -11.85 1.60 9.62
#